data_AF-A0A924ZEE2-F1
#
_entry.id   AF-A0A924ZEE2-F1
#
_cell.length_a   1.000
_cell.length_b   1.000
_cell.length_c   1.000
_cell.angle_alpha   90.00
_cell.angle_beta   90.00
_cell.angle_gamma   90.00
#
_symmetry.space_group_name_H-M   'P 1'
#
loop_
_entity.id
_entity.type
_entity.pdbx_description
1 polymer ?
#
loop_
_entity_poly.entity_id
_entity_poly.type
_entity_poly.pdbx_seq_one_letter_code
_entity_poly.pdbx_strand_id
1 'polypeptide(L)'
;MSGAVADAKLTRGKRVRHRACRANGLRALRWAGVLGLAVLAGCAALLPRSLTDQPSGFDSFEAAARALELAVPYRTTTVELKALGFDLDASPNVTLVPYPQLIARLAPNSSVPLDALDPGIRDCILARQACRVFEFHLARETRQREGNFFLDFLNFRRATAITGWRFDGLLVVRDGLLLFRSHAGEPRIDRTELEVHPLGPLQPAGESAGSLLRR
;
A
#
# COMPACT_ATOMS: atom_id res chain seq x y z
N MET A 1 -89.31 26.73 -55.14
CA MET A 1 -88.59 27.58 -56.10
C MET A 1 -87.16 27.07 -56.15
N SER A 2 -86.86 26.28 -57.18
CA SER A 2 -86.10 26.72 -58.37
C SER A 2 -84.62 26.91 -58.01
N GLY A 3 -83.66 26.22 -58.59
CA GLY A 3 -83.67 25.50 -59.86
C GLY A 3 -82.59 24.43 -59.93
N ALA A 4 -82.74 23.65 -60.99
CA ALA A 4 -81.89 22.55 -61.40
C ALA A 4 -80.72 23.02 -62.28
N VAL A 5 -79.78 22.09 -62.47
CA VAL A 5 -79.19 21.64 -63.76
C VAL A 5 -77.66 21.60 -63.77
N ALA A 6 -77.16 20.36 -63.91
CA ALA A 6 -75.97 19.85 -64.64
C ALA A 6 -74.57 20.42 -64.32
N ASP A 7 -73.44 19.71 -64.48
CA ASP A 7 -73.13 18.64 -65.42
C ASP A 7 -71.86 17.85 -65.02
N ALA A 8 -71.80 16.63 -65.55
CA ALA A 8 -70.67 15.79 -66.01
C ALA A 8 -69.31 15.66 -65.27
N LYS A 9 -68.97 14.35 -65.11
CA LYS A 9 -67.69 13.65 -65.36
C LYS A 9 -66.44 14.05 -64.54
N LEU A 10 -65.84 13.07 -63.87
CA LEU A 10 -64.75 12.24 -64.42
C LEU A 10 -64.20 11.30 -63.33
N THR A 11 -64.00 10.04 -63.69
CA THR A 11 -63.44 8.97 -62.87
C THR A 11 -61.97 9.23 -62.48
N ARG A 12 -61.59 8.95 -61.22
CA ARG A 12 -60.18 8.65 -60.87
C ARG A 12 -60.03 7.93 -59.53
N GLY A 13 -59.55 6.69 -59.59
CA GLY A 13 -59.18 5.90 -58.42
C GLY A 13 -58.08 6.56 -57.58
N LYS A 14 -58.16 6.38 -56.26
CA LYS A 14 -57.08 6.64 -55.30
C LYS A 14 -57.03 5.46 -54.32
N ARG A 15 -56.08 4.54 -54.53
CA ARG A 15 -54.73 4.49 -53.93
C ARG A 15 -54.77 4.06 -52.46
N VAL A 16 -54.43 2.78 -52.27
CA VAL A 16 -54.01 2.14 -51.03
C VAL A 16 -52.94 2.99 -50.34
N ARG A 17 -53.19 3.41 -49.10
CA ARG A 17 -52.19 4.07 -48.24
C ARG A 17 -51.45 2.99 -47.45
N HIS A 18 -50.27 2.62 -47.93
CA HIS A 18 -49.26 2.00 -47.08
C HIS A 18 -48.73 3.03 -46.08
N ARG A 19 -48.81 2.71 -44.79
CA ARG A 19 -48.16 3.47 -43.71
C ARG A 19 -46.65 3.30 -43.87
N ALA A 20 -45.97 4.37 -44.28
CA ALA A 20 -44.52 4.44 -44.25
C ALA A 20 -44.05 4.79 -42.84
N CYS A 21 -43.34 3.85 -42.21
CA CYS A 21 -42.33 4.12 -41.20
C CYS A 21 -41.36 5.19 -41.71
N ARG A 22 -41.20 6.32 -41.01
CA ARG A 22 -39.93 7.05 -40.97
C ARG A 22 -39.93 8.14 -39.90
N ALA A 23 -38.75 8.28 -39.30
CA ALA A 23 -38.25 9.42 -38.53
C ALA A 23 -38.55 9.46 -37.02
N ASN A 24 -38.18 8.41 -36.30
CA ASN A 24 -37.87 8.48 -34.86
C ASN A 24 -36.35 8.33 -34.56
N GLY A 25 -35.50 8.55 -35.57
CA GLY A 25 -34.06 8.28 -35.50
C GLY A 25 -33.19 9.34 -34.81
N LEU A 26 -33.65 10.60 -34.72
CA LEU A 26 -32.81 11.68 -34.16
C LEU A 26 -32.84 11.78 -32.63
N ARG A 27 -33.88 11.28 -31.95
CA ARG A 27 -33.94 11.32 -30.48
C ARG A 27 -33.12 10.19 -29.86
N ALA A 28 -33.17 8.99 -30.42
CA ALA A 28 -32.40 7.83 -29.95
C ALA A 28 -30.87 8.05 -30.03
N LEU A 29 -30.41 8.80 -31.04
CA LEU A 29 -28.98 9.09 -31.22
C LEU A 29 -28.41 10.02 -30.14
N ARG A 30 -29.23 10.91 -29.56
CA ARG A 30 -28.79 11.83 -28.48
C ARG A 30 -28.64 11.11 -27.14
N TRP A 31 -29.49 10.11 -26.86
CA TRP A 31 -29.37 9.27 -25.66
C TRP A 31 -28.19 8.29 -25.75
N ALA A 32 -27.89 7.78 -26.94
CA ALA A 32 -26.71 6.94 -27.17
C ALA A 32 -25.39 7.72 -26.95
N GLY A 33 -25.33 8.99 -27.35
CA GLY A 33 -24.16 9.86 -27.11
C GLY A 33 -23.90 10.16 -25.63
N VAL A 34 -24.95 10.37 -24.84
CA VAL A 34 -24.84 10.64 -23.40
C VAL A 34 -24.45 9.37 -22.62
N LEU A 35 -24.96 8.21 -23.02
CA LEU A 35 -24.58 6.92 -22.41
C LEU A 35 -23.11 6.57 -22.71
N GLY A 36 -22.63 6.88 -23.93
CA GLY A 36 -21.23 6.69 -24.30
C GLY A 36 -20.26 7.53 -23.47
N LEU A 37 -20.60 8.79 -23.18
CA LEU A 37 -19.73 9.67 -22.38
C LEU A 37 -19.63 9.25 -20.91
N ALA A 38 -20.69 8.66 -20.35
CA ALA A 38 -20.71 8.18 -18.96
C ALA A 38 -19.83 6.93 -18.75
N VAL A 39 -19.69 6.07 -19.76
CA VAL A 39 -18.85 4.85 -19.66
C VAL A 39 -17.36 5.19 -19.67
N LEU A 40 -16.92 6.25 -20.38
CA LEU A 40 -15.51 6.65 -20.39
C LEU A 40 -15.06 7.39 -19.11
N ALA A 41 -15.97 8.06 -18.41
CA ALA A 41 -15.64 8.77 -17.16
C ALA A 41 -15.44 7.83 -15.96
N GLY A 42 -15.91 6.58 -16.04
CA GLY A 42 -15.83 5.60 -14.94
C GLY A 42 -14.45 4.96 -14.74
N CYS A 43 -13.55 5.00 -15.72
CA CYS A 43 -12.28 4.26 -15.65
C CYS A 43 -11.16 4.97 -14.86
N ALA A 44 -11.25 6.29 -14.67
CA ALA A 44 -10.22 7.04 -13.93
C ALA A 44 -10.28 6.80 -12.41
N ALA A 45 -11.41 6.32 -11.87
CA ALA A 45 -11.56 6.03 -10.45
C ALA A 45 -11.07 4.61 -10.06
N LEU A 46 -10.64 3.78 -11.04
CA LEU A 46 -10.25 2.39 -10.83
C LEU A 46 -8.73 2.19 -10.71
N LEU A 47 -7.97 3.23 -10.36
CA LEU A 47 -6.55 3.07 -10.10
C LEU A 47 -6.34 2.25 -8.82
N PRO A 48 -5.56 1.16 -8.88
CA PRO A 48 -5.30 0.33 -7.72
C PRO A 48 -4.50 1.15 -6.70
N ARG A 49 -5.09 1.36 -5.52
CA ARG A 49 -4.38 1.84 -4.34
C ARG A 49 -3.87 0.61 -3.60
N SER A 50 -2.59 0.57 -3.31
CA SER A 50 -2.03 -0.44 -2.42
C SER A 50 -1.77 0.21 -1.07
N LEU A 51 -2.56 -0.19 -0.07
CA LEU A 51 -2.22 0.06 1.32
C LEU A 51 -1.35 -1.10 1.78
N THR A 52 -0.12 -0.81 2.19
CA THR A 52 0.70 -1.78 2.90
C THR A 52 0.58 -1.47 4.37
N ASP A 53 -0.47 -2.02 4.99
CA ASP A 53 -0.64 -1.99 6.43
C ASP A 53 0.05 -3.22 7.02
N GLN A 54 1.22 -2.99 7.61
CA GLN A 54 1.85 -4.02 8.43
C GLN A 54 1.16 -3.94 9.79
N PRO A 55 0.63 -5.05 10.33
CA PRO A 55 -0.14 -5.03 11.58
C PRO A 55 0.75 -4.56 12.73
N SER A 56 0.73 -3.26 12.97
CA SER A 56 1.42 -2.58 14.05
C SER A 56 0.35 -2.20 15.06
N GLY A 57 0.56 -2.51 16.34
CA GLY A 57 -0.37 -2.15 17.42
C GLY A 57 -0.46 -0.64 17.69
N PHE A 58 0.10 0.19 16.81
CA PHE A 58 0.28 1.62 16.98
C PHE A 58 -0.13 2.36 15.72
N ASP A 59 -0.69 3.57 15.87
CA ASP A 59 -1.15 4.37 14.74
C ASP A 59 -0.11 5.35 14.17
N SER A 60 0.91 5.68 14.96
CA SER A 60 1.96 6.65 14.62
C SER A 60 3.31 6.24 15.19
N PHE A 61 4.37 6.76 14.59
CA PHE A 61 5.74 6.61 15.08
C PHE A 61 5.87 7.11 16.53
N GLU A 62 5.30 8.27 16.84
CA GLU A 62 5.38 8.89 18.16
C GLU A 62 4.60 8.11 19.22
N ALA A 63 3.54 7.39 18.83
CA ALA A 63 2.84 6.50 19.76
C ALA A 63 3.74 5.30 20.14
N ALA A 64 4.39 4.67 19.16
CA ALA A 64 5.31 3.57 19.40
C ALA A 64 6.55 4.01 20.21
N ALA A 65 7.13 5.16 19.86
CA ALA A 65 8.29 5.72 20.57
C ALA A 65 7.97 6.03 22.04
N ARG A 66 6.84 6.71 22.31
CA ARG A 66 6.41 6.99 23.68
C ARG A 66 6.12 5.72 24.48
N ALA A 67 5.50 4.71 23.87
CA ALA A 67 5.29 3.43 24.54
C ALA A 67 6.63 2.77 24.95
N LEU A 68 7.65 2.87 24.09
CA LEU A 68 8.99 2.36 24.39
C LEU A 68 9.69 3.18 25.47
N GLU A 69 9.51 4.50 25.50
CA GLU A 69 10.10 5.38 26.51
C GLU A 69 9.62 5.07 27.93
N LEU A 70 8.37 4.63 28.07
CA LEU A 70 7.79 4.17 29.34
C LEU A 70 8.45 2.90 29.87
N ALA A 71 9.05 2.08 29.00
CA ALA A 71 9.78 0.90 29.42
C ALA A 71 11.14 1.31 29.99
N VAL A 72 11.33 1.16 31.30
CA VAL A 72 12.55 1.56 32.01
C VAL A 72 13.49 0.35 32.11
N PRO A 73 14.75 0.46 31.63
CA PRO A 73 15.76 -0.57 31.83
C PRO A 73 15.91 -0.98 33.30
N TYR A 74 16.15 -2.26 33.54
CA TYR A 74 16.28 -2.92 34.85
C TYR A 74 15.04 -2.86 35.76
N ARG A 75 13.90 -2.36 35.27
CA ARG A 75 12.63 -2.35 36.01
C ARG A 75 11.52 -3.03 35.27
N THR A 76 11.39 -2.74 33.97
CA THR A 76 10.27 -3.23 33.18
C THR A 76 10.42 -4.71 32.85
N THR A 77 9.35 -5.46 33.12
CA THR A 77 9.28 -6.90 32.82
C THR A 77 8.73 -7.16 31.42
N THR A 78 8.91 -8.37 30.89
CA THR A 78 8.31 -8.76 29.60
C THR A 78 6.78 -8.71 29.60
N VAL A 79 6.15 -8.91 30.76
CA VAL A 79 4.69 -8.80 30.91
C VAL A 79 4.24 -7.34 30.77
N GLU A 80 4.99 -6.41 31.35
CA GLU A 80 4.74 -4.98 31.20
C GLU A 80 5.03 -4.49 29.78
N LEU A 81 6.09 -4.99 29.14
CA LEU A 81 6.38 -4.72 27.72
C LEU A 81 5.21 -5.15 26.82
N LYS A 82 4.64 -6.32 27.09
CA LYS A 82 3.44 -6.79 26.38
C LYS A 82 2.24 -5.88 26.60
N ALA A 83 2.04 -5.39 27.83
CA ALA A 83 0.98 -4.41 28.13
C ALA A 83 1.18 -3.06 27.41
N LEU A 84 2.44 -2.69 27.13
CA LEU A 84 2.79 -1.50 26.33
C LEU A 84 2.61 -1.70 24.82
N GLY A 85 2.30 -2.93 24.36
CA GLY A 85 2.12 -3.27 22.95
C GLY A 85 3.33 -3.97 22.30
N PHE A 86 4.38 -4.27 23.05
CA PHE A 86 5.55 -5.01 22.59
C PHE A 86 5.49 -6.47 23.07
N ASP A 87 4.76 -7.31 22.35
CA ASP A 87 4.72 -8.75 22.62
C ASP A 87 5.92 -9.45 21.94
N LEU A 88 6.76 -10.10 22.73
CA LEU A 88 7.99 -10.77 22.27
C LEU A 88 7.73 -12.16 21.69
N ASP A 89 6.60 -12.79 22.02
CA ASP A 89 6.31 -14.18 21.70
C ASP A 89 5.22 -14.31 20.62
N ALA A 90 4.23 -13.40 20.58
CA ALA A 90 3.08 -13.50 19.69
C ALA A 90 3.04 -12.48 18.54
N SER A 91 3.95 -11.50 18.50
CA SER A 91 3.91 -10.46 17.46
C SER A 91 4.42 -10.99 16.12
N PRO A 92 3.69 -10.80 15.01
CA PRO A 92 4.13 -11.24 13.68
C PRO A 92 5.32 -10.42 13.11
N ASN A 93 5.67 -9.29 13.76
CA ASN A 93 6.68 -8.34 13.28
C ASN A 93 7.91 -8.23 14.20
N VAL A 94 8.19 -9.28 14.99
CA VAL A 94 9.37 -9.36 15.86
C VAL A 94 10.43 -10.28 15.26
N THR A 95 11.66 -9.78 15.17
CA THR A 95 12.83 -10.57 14.78
C THR A 95 13.65 -10.89 16.02
N LEU A 96 13.78 -12.18 16.35
CA LEU A 96 14.69 -12.64 17.39
C LEU A 96 16.11 -12.70 16.82
N VAL A 97 17.01 -11.89 17.36
CA VAL A 97 18.41 -11.84 16.93
C VAL A 97 19.23 -12.84 17.74
N PRO A 98 19.85 -13.85 17.09
CA PRO A 98 20.68 -14.83 17.79
C PRO A 98 22.03 -14.21 18.22
N TYR A 99 22.59 -14.74 19.31
CA TYR A 99 23.82 -14.23 19.95
C TYR A 99 25.01 -13.93 19.00
N PRO A 100 25.35 -14.76 17.99
CA PRO A 100 26.45 -14.43 17.07
C PRO A 100 26.17 -13.17 16.23
N GLN A 101 24.93 -12.97 15.80
CA GLN A 101 24.52 -11.78 15.06
C GLN A 101 24.49 -10.55 15.97
N LEU A 102 24.17 -10.75 17.25
CA LEU A 102 24.17 -9.69 18.25
C LEU A 102 25.55 -9.04 18.41
N ILE A 103 26.60 -9.85 18.60
CA ILE A 103 27.96 -9.32 18.76
C ILE A 103 28.38 -8.53 17.53
N ALA A 104 28.08 -9.04 16.33
CA ALA A 104 28.40 -8.36 15.08
C ALA A 104 27.69 -7.00 14.95
N ARG A 105 26.48 -6.86 15.50
CA ARG A 105 25.69 -5.61 15.45
C ARG A 105 26.04 -4.63 16.59
N LEU A 106 26.26 -5.12 17.80
CA LEU A 106 26.48 -4.28 18.99
C LEU A 106 27.95 -3.91 19.21
N ALA A 107 28.88 -4.72 18.71
CA ALA A 107 30.32 -4.47 18.79
C ALA A 107 30.98 -4.67 17.41
N PRO A 108 30.63 -3.83 16.41
CA PRO A 108 31.18 -3.95 15.06
C PRO A 108 32.70 -3.76 15.03
N ASN A 109 33.24 -3.02 16.00
CA ASN A 109 34.67 -2.81 16.19
C ASN A 109 35.14 -3.54 17.45
N SER A 110 35.90 -4.63 17.27
CA SER A 110 36.52 -5.38 18.37
C SER A 110 37.53 -4.56 19.20
N SER A 111 37.88 -3.35 18.74
CA SER A 111 38.74 -2.40 19.43
C SER A 111 38.03 -1.54 20.48
N VAL A 112 36.69 -1.51 20.50
CA VAL A 112 35.94 -0.80 21.53
C VAL A 112 35.90 -1.67 22.79
N PRO A 113 36.42 -1.18 23.92
CA PRO A 113 36.46 -1.97 25.13
C PRO A 113 35.04 -2.09 25.72
N LEU A 114 34.75 -3.24 26.35
CA LEU A 114 33.40 -3.61 26.80
C LEU A 114 32.84 -2.66 27.88
N ASP A 115 33.73 -2.01 28.63
CA ASP A 115 33.42 -1.01 29.65
C ASP A 115 32.88 0.31 29.06
N ALA A 116 33.26 0.64 27.82
CA ALA A 116 32.76 1.81 27.09
C ALA A 116 31.35 1.60 26.49
N LEU A 117 30.82 0.37 26.53
CA LEU A 117 29.46 0.08 26.07
C LEU A 117 28.42 0.42 27.15
N ASP A 118 27.18 0.60 26.70
CA ASP A 118 26.02 0.73 27.60
C ASP A 118 25.96 -0.47 28.56
N PRO A 119 25.68 -0.25 29.86
CA PRO A 119 25.63 -1.32 30.86
C PRO A 119 24.68 -2.45 30.49
N GLY A 120 23.52 -2.16 29.88
CA GLY A 120 22.56 -3.19 29.48
C GLY A 120 23.07 -4.10 28.36
N ILE A 121 23.83 -3.53 27.42
CA ILE A 121 24.50 -4.27 26.35
C ILE A 121 25.63 -5.13 26.92
N ARG A 122 26.47 -4.56 27.78
CA ARG A 122 27.55 -5.29 28.45
C ARG A 122 27.01 -6.49 29.23
N ASP A 123 25.98 -6.27 30.04
CA ASP A 123 25.37 -7.32 30.86
C ASP A 123 24.75 -8.43 30.02
N CYS A 124 24.22 -8.08 28.85
CA CYS A 124 23.70 -9.04 27.88
C CYS A 124 24.81 -9.90 27.25
N ILE A 125 25.91 -9.28 26.83
CA ILE A 125 27.08 -9.99 26.26
C ILE A 125 27.65 -10.97 27.28
N LEU A 126 27.79 -10.55 28.55
CA LEU A 126 28.26 -11.39 29.63
C LEU A 126 27.33 -12.57 29.94
N ALA A 127 26.01 -12.39 29.76
CA ALA A 127 24.99 -13.41 29.98
C ALA A 127 24.86 -14.44 28.85
N ARG A 128 25.51 -14.22 27.70
CA ARG A 128 25.57 -15.16 26.56
C ARG A 128 24.18 -15.60 26.08
N GLN A 129 23.86 -16.89 26.19
CA GLN A 129 22.62 -17.50 25.70
C GLN A 129 21.39 -17.15 26.55
N ALA A 130 21.58 -16.67 27.78
CA ALA A 130 20.47 -16.22 28.63
C ALA A 130 19.92 -14.85 28.19
N CYS A 131 20.67 -14.11 27.37
CA CYS A 131 20.21 -12.86 26.80
C CYS A 131 19.55 -13.06 25.44
N ARG A 132 18.39 -12.43 25.25
CA ARG A 132 17.63 -12.41 23.99
C ARG A 132 17.46 -10.99 23.52
N VAL A 133 17.59 -10.78 22.21
CA VAL A 133 17.42 -9.48 21.59
C VAL A 133 16.33 -9.53 20.56
N PHE A 134 15.42 -8.57 20.65
CA PHE A 134 14.21 -8.49 19.87
C PHE A 134 14.22 -7.19 19.08
N GLU A 135 14.06 -7.31 17.77
CA GLU A 135 13.92 -6.19 16.86
C GLU A 135 12.47 -6.12 16.39
N PHE A 136 11.85 -4.96 16.54
CA PHE A 136 10.49 -4.69 16.12
C PHE A 136 10.53 -3.80 14.88
N HIS A 137 9.95 -4.30 13.79
CA HIS A 137 9.79 -3.54 12.56
C HIS A 137 8.32 -3.21 12.36
N LEU A 138 7.93 -1.99 12.70
CA LEU A 138 6.56 -1.52 12.59
C LEU A 138 6.50 -0.46 11.50
N ALA A 139 5.60 -0.63 10.53
CA ALA A 139 5.46 0.33 9.44
C ALA A 139 4.00 0.44 9.02
N ARG A 140 3.58 1.65 8.70
CA ARG A 140 2.32 1.91 8.03
C ARG A 140 2.58 2.81 6.84
N GLU A 141 2.55 2.23 5.65
CA GLU A 141 2.84 2.91 4.39
C GLU A 141 1.65 2.84 3.45
N THR A 142 1.23 4.01 2.96
CA THR A 142 0.25 4.13 1.89
C THR A 142 0.97 4.41 0.59
N ARG A 143 0.76 3.55 -0.41
CA ARG A 143 1.30 3.74 -1.76
C ARG A 143 0.16 4.16 -2.68
N GLN A 144 0.23 5.38 -3.18
CA GLN A 144 -0.72 5.90 -4.16
C GLN A 144 -0.02 6.03 -5.52
N ARG A 145 -0.59 5.39 -6.54
CA ARG A 145 -0.11 5.53 -7.91
C ARG A 145 -0.56 6.89 -8.46
N GLU A 146 0.40 7.66 -8.94
CA GLU A 146 0.16 8.94 -9.61
C GLU A 146 0.44 8.75 -11.11
N GLY A 147 -0.55 8.97 -11.97
CA GLY A 147 -0.37 8.72 -13.40
C GLY A 147 -1.59 9.03 -14.27
N ASN A 148 -1.33 9.36 -15.54
CA ASN A 148 -2.35 9.56 -16.57
C ASN A 148 -2.57 8.22 -17.31
N PHE A 149 -3.82 7.76 -17.35
CA PHE A 149 -4.26 6.46 -17.91
C PHE A 149 -3.62 6.09 -19.27
N PHE A 150 -3.39 7.07 -20.16
CA PHE A 150 -2.85 6.83 -21.50
C PHE A 150 -1.33 6.57 -21.56
N LEU A 151 -0.54 7.14 -20.63
CA LEU A 151 0.90 6.83 -20.52
C LEU A 151 1.13 5.53 -19.74
N ASP A 152 0.17 5.15 -18.90
CA ASP A 152 0.14 3.90 -18.14
C ASP A 152 -0.21 2.67 -19.00
N PHE A 153 -1.05 2.80 -20.04
CA PHE A 153 -1.40 1.67 -20.93
C PHE A 153 -0.19 1.08 -21.67
N LEU A 154 0.83 1.90 -21.95
CA LEU A 154 2.07 1.46 -22.60
C LEU A 154 3.21 1.19 -21.59
N ASN A 155 2.93 1.28 -20.29
CA ASN A 155 3.80 0.97 -19.16
C ASN A 155 5.17 1.69 -19.13
N PHE A 156 5.36 2.80 -19.87
CA PHE A 156 6.67 3.43 -20.02
C PHE A 156 7.19 4.14 -18.77
N ARG A 157 6.28 4.71 -17.95
CA ARG A 157 6.62 5.45 -16.74
C ARG A 157 5.56 5.24 -15.67
N ARG A 158 5.98 4.90 -14.46
CA ARG A 158 5.14 4.70 -13.29
C ARG A 158 5.65 5.60 -12.17
N ALA A 159 4.81 6.52 -11.69
CA ALA A 159 5.09 7.30 -10.49
C ALA A 159 4.24 6.78 -9.33
N THR A 160 4.87 6.53 -8.19
CA THR A 160 4.18 6.09 -6.96
C THR A 160 4.57 7.01 -5.83
N ALA A 161 3.61 7.72 -5.26
CA ALA A 161 3.79 8.48 -4.03
C ALA A 161 3.62 7.53 -2.83
N ILE A 162 4.64 7.49 -1.97
CA ILE A 162 4.67 6.69 -0.75
C ILE A 162 4.67 7.64 0.43
N THR A 163 3.62 7.53 1.24
CA THR A 163 3.46 8.30 2.47
C THR A 163 3.28 7.36 3.65
N GLY A 164 3.79 7.71 4.82
CA GLY A 164 3.68 6.83 5.99
C GLY A 164 4.70 7.09 7.08
N TRP A 165 4.95 6.06 7.88
CA TRP A 165 6.00 6.05 8.90
C TRP A 165 6.58 4.65 9.07
N ARG A 166 7.82 4.59 9.56
CA ARG A 166 8.52 3.35 9.93
C ARG A 166 9.17 3.50 11.30
N PHE A 167 9.01 2.50 12.15
CA PHE A 167 9.59 2.44 13.48
C PHE A 167 10.38 1.14 13.63
N ASP A 168 11.61 1.29 14.09
CA ASP A 168 12.55 0.21 14.34
C ASP A 168 12.91 0.23 15.82
N GLY A 169 12.40 -0.74 16.59
CA GLY A 169 12.65 -0.85 18.03
C GLY A 169 13.62 -1.98 18.36
N LEU A 170 14.60 -1.73 19.22
CA LEU A 170 15.54 -2.73 19.72
C LEU A 170 15.33 -2.91 21.23
N LEU A 171 15.01 -4.13 21.64
CA LEU A 171 14.82 -4.52 23.03
C LEU A 171 15.78 -5.65 23.40
N VAL A 172 16.52 -5.47 24.49
CA VAL A 172 17.44 -6.46 25.03
C VAL A 172 16.87 -6.96 26.35
N VAL A 173 16.61 -8.26 26.45
CA VAL A 173 15.94 -8.88 27.59
C VAL A 173 16.77 -10.03 28.12
N ARG A 174 16.91 -10.12 29.44
CA ARG A 174 17.52 -11.26 30.14
C ARG A 174 16.57 -11.71 31.25
N ASP A 175 16.27 -13.01 31.27
CA ASP A 175 15.43 -13.63 32.31
C ASP A 175 14.08 -12.92 32.55
N GLY A 176 13.49 -12.35 31.49
CA GLY A 176 12.22 -11.62 31.58
C GLY A 176 12.32 -10.15 32.01
N LEU A 177 13.53 -9.62 32.19
CA LEU A 177 13.80 -8.23 32.53
C LEU A 177 14.42 -7.48 31.36
N LEU A 178 13.92 -6.27 31.08
CA LEU A 178 14.50 -5.36 30.09
C LEU A 178 15.85 -4.82 30.56
N LEU A 179 16.92 -5.04 29.81
CA LEU A 179 18.25 -4.51 30.08
C LEU A 179 18.58 -3.26 29.29
N PHE A 180 18.13 -3.18 28.04
CA PHE A 180 18.41 -2.06 27.16
C PHE A 180 17.25 -1.85 26.17
N ARG A 181 17.00 -0.58 25.84
CA ARG A 181 16.04 -0.18 24.82
C ARG A 181 16.60 0.91 23.91
N SER A 182 16.35 0.80 22.62
CA SER A 182 16.52 1.91 21.68
C SER A 182 15.42 1.88 20.63
N HIS A 183 15.16 3.04 20.04
CA HIS A 183 14.29 3.17 18.88
C HIS A 183 15.00 3.96 17.79
N ALA A 184 14.64 3.66 16.56
CA ALA A 184 15.06 4.31 15.34
C ALA A 184 13.89 4.29 14.34
N GLY A 185 14.11 4.82 13.15
CA GLY A 185 13.16 4.77 12.05
C GLY A 185 12.92 6.14 11.40
N GLU A 186 11.82 6.22 10.67
CA GLU A 186 11.41 7.37 9.88
C GLU A 186 10.03 7.84 10.38
N PRO A 187 9.95 8.95 11.15
CA PRO A 187 8.68 9.42 11.70
C PRO A 187 7.70 9.89 10.63
N ARG A 188 8.23 10.37 9.50
CA ARG A 188 7.45 10.75 8.32
C ARG A 188 8.18 10.35 7.06
N ILE A 189 7.52 9.51 6.28
CA ILE A 189 7.91 9.11 4.93
C ILE A 189 7.05 9.92 3.96
N ASP A 190 7.72 10.62 3.05
CA ASP A 190 7.12 11.31 1.91
C ASP A 190 8.10 11.22 0.75
N ARG A 191 7.90 10.24 -0.13
CA ARG A 191 8.80 9.96 -1.25
C ARG A 191 8.00 9.62 -2.51
N THR A 192 8.55 10.01 -3.65
CA THR A 192 7.99 9.68 -4.96
C THR A 192 8.95 8.76 -5.70
N GLU A 193 8.52 7.54 -5.96
CA GLU A 193 9.29 6.58 -6.75
C GLU A 193 8.88 6.69 -8.22
N LEU A 194 9.85 6.98 -9.09
CA LEU A 194 9.67 7.02 -10.54
C LEU A 194 10.35 5.80 -11.16
N GLU A 195 9.56 4.89 -11.69
CA GLU A 195 10.01 3.71 -12.42
C GLU A 195 9.82 3.97 -13.92
N VAL A 196 10.89 3.83 -14.71
CA VAL A 196 10.87 4.04 -16.16
C VAL A 196 11.16 2.70 -16.84
N HIS A 197 10.23 2.22 -17.67
CA HIS A 197 10.41 1.01 -18.47
C HIS A 197 10.70 1.40 -19.93
N PRO A 198 11.98 1.57 -20.32
CA PRO A 198 12.35 2.07 -21.63
C PRO A 198 11.94 1.14 -22.78
N LEU A 199 11.67 -0.15 -22.53
CA LEU A 199 11.24 -1.10 -23.57
C LEU A 199 9.72 -1.42 -23.54
N GLY A 200 8.94 -0.71 -22.71
CA GLY A 200 7.48 -0.88 -22.63
C GLY A 200 7.05 -2.27 -22.14
N PRO A 201 5.86 -2.76 -22.52
CA PRO A 201 5.22 -3.94 -21.93
C PRO A 201 5.93 -5.29 -22.15
N LEU A 202 7.04 -5.30 -22.90
CA LEU A 202 7.84 -6.50 -23.18
C LEU A 202 8.98 -6.71 -22.17
N GLN A 203 9.19 -5.78 -21.24
CA GLN A 203 10.11 -5.96 -20.11
C GLN A 203 9.36 -6.64 -18.95
N PRO A 204 9.61 -7.93 -18.65
CA PRO A 204 9.13 -8.50 -17.40
C PRO A 204 9.85 -7.81 -16.25
N ALA A 205 9.08 -7.40 -15.23
CA ALA A 205 9.64 -7.06 -13.92
C ALA A 205 10.51 -8.25 -13.47
N GLY A 206 11.81 -8.00 -13.32
CA GLY A 206 12.88 -9.02 -13.29
C GLY A 206 12.88 -10.01 -12.13
N GLU A 207 11.78 -10.20 -11.41
CA GLU A 207 11.71 -11.08 -10.23
C GLU A 207 10.97 -12.41 -10.50
N SER A 208 10.34 -12.58 -11.66
CA SER A 208 9.57 -13.82 -11.95
C SER A 208 10.35 -14.87 -12.76
N ALA A 209 11.52 -14.55 -13.30
CA ALA A 209 12.29 -15.45 -14.16
C ALA A 209 13.32 -16.31 -13.40
N GLY A 210 13.68 -15.94 -12.16
CA GLY A 210 14.66 -16.67 -11.35
C GLY A 210 14.12 -17.95 -10.70
N SER A 211 12.79 -18.11 -10.58
CA SER A 211 12.19 -19.31 -9.97
C SER A 211 12.00 -20.48 -10.95
N LEU A 212 12.05 -20.21 -12.26
CA LEU A 212 11.90 -21.22 -13.31
C LEU A 212 13.21 -21.88 -13.75
N LEU A 213 14.37 -21.31 -13.39
CA LEU A 213 15.69 -21.88 -13.69
C LEU A 213 16.29 -22.70 -12.53
N ARG A 214 15.49 -23.00 -11.51
CA ARG A 214 15.89 -23.86 -10.38
C ARG A 214 14.92 -25.02 -10.19
N ARG A 215 14.75 -25.82 -11.24
CA ARG A 215 14.24 -27.19 -11.18
C ARG A 215 15.12 -28.11 -11.99
#